data_AF-A0A3A8FXL1-F1
#
_entry.id   AF-A0A3A8FXL1-F1
#
_cell.length_a   1.000
_cell.length_b   1.000
_cell.length_c   1.000
_cell.angle_alpha   90.00
_cell.angle_beta   90.00
_cell.angle_gamma   90.00
#
_symmetry.space_group_name_H-M   'P 1'
#
loop_
_entity.id
_entity.type
_entity.pdbx_description
1 polymer ?
#
loop_
_entity_poly.entity_id
_entity_poly.type
_entity_poly.pdbx_seq_one_letter_code
_entity_poly.pdbx_strand_id
1 'polypeptide(L)'
;GLLVILTPQDMTEPTQTADQLKPYAKLSGKPVLASWMGGSEVVAGERILNDAGIPTFGYPDTAARIFNYMWRYSYNLAGLYETPTLAEEPTGGRDAARRLVDAARAQGRTLLTEHESKQLLAAYGIPTVETRLATTEEGA
;
A
#
# COMPACT_ATOMS: atom_id res chain seq x y z
N GLY A 1 -15.35 -6.80 0.55
CA GLY A 1 -16.48 -7.04 -0.38
C GLY A 1 -17.04 -8.42 -0.15
N LEU A 2 -18.00 -8.81 -0.98
CA LEU A 2 -18.56 -10.16 -1.09
C LEU A 2 -18.39 -10.63 -2.54
N LEU A 3 -17.93 -11.86 -2.74
CA LEU A 3 -17.92 -12.53 -4.05
C LEU A 3 -18.83 -13.75 -3.94
N VAL A 4 -19.89 -13.77 -4.74
CA VAL A 4 -20.84 -14.89 -4.83
C VAL A 4 -20.48 -15.72 -6.05
N ILE A 5 -20.33 -17.04 -5.89
CA ILE A 5 -20.04 -17.94 -7.01
C ILE A 5 -21.21 -18.91 -7.14
N LEU A 6 -21.74 -19.00 -8.35
CA LEU A 6 -22.80 -19.92 -8.72
C LEU A 6 -22.39 -20.74 -9.93
N THR A 7 -22.60 -22.05 -9.82
CA THR A 7 -22.50 -23.02 -10.89
C THR A 7 -23.81 -23.80 -10.94
N PRO A 8 -24.53 -23.87 -12.07
CA PRO A 8 -25.70 -24.72 -12.17
C PRO A 8 -25.36 -26.16 -11.79
N GLN A 9 -26.22 -26.74 -10.97
CA GLN A 9 -26.30 -28.16 -10.66
C GLN A 9 -27.77 -28.57 -10.87
N ASP A 10 -28.06 -29.87 -10.98
CA ASP A 10 -29.39 -30.39 -11.33
C ASP A 10 -30.59 -29.77 -10.57
N MET A 11 -30.36 -29.25 -9.36
CA MET A 11 -31.40 -28.66 -8.49
C MET A 11 -31.21 -27.15 -8.22
N THR A 12 -30.30 -26.48 -8.92
CA THR A 12 -30.00 -25.05 -8.72
C THR A 12 -30.77 -24.21 -9.74
N GLU A 13 -31.40 -23.12 -9.29
CA GLU A 13 -32.09 -22.15 -10.13
C GLU A 13 -31.26 -20.85 -10.25
N PRO A 14 -30.42 -20.68 -11.28
CA PRO A 14 -29.49 -19.55 -11.38
C PRO A 14 -30.18 -18.20 -11.47
N THR A 15 -31.33 -18.15 -12.15
CA THR A 15 -32.15 -16.95 -12.33
C THR A 15 -32.82 -16.54 -11.03
N GLN A 16 -33.44 -17.50 -10.33
CA GLN A 16 -34.07 -17.24 -9.04
C GLN A 16 -33.04 -16.80 -7.99
N THR A 17 -31.86 -17.43 -7.99
CA THR A 17 -30.77 -17.04 -7.08
C THR A 17 -30.30 -15.61 -7.36
N ALA A 18 -30.19 -15.23 -8.63
CA ALA A 18 -29.89 -13.84 -9.01
C ALA A 18 -30.97 -12.87 -8.53
N ASP A 19 -32.26 -13.24 -8.64
CA ASP A 19 -33.38 -12.44 -8.14
C ASP A 19 -33.28 -12.16 -6.63
N GLN A 20 -32.92 -13.18 -5.85
CA GLN A 20 -32.74 -13.07 -4.40
C GLN A 20 -31.48 -12.30 -4.02
N LEU A 21 -30.49 -12.22 -4.90
CA LEU A 21 -29.25 -11.48 -4.64
C LEU A 21 -29.39 -9.97 -4.91
N LYS A 22 -30.30 -9.55 -5.81
CA LYS A 22 -30.53 -8.12 -6.15
C LYS A 22 -30.64 -7.16 -4.96
N PRO A 23 -31.39 -7.47 -3.87
CA PRO A 23 -31.52 -6.55 -2.74
C PRO A 23 -30.18 -6.25 -2.05
N TYR A 24 -29.19 -7.12 -2.22
CA TYR A 24 -27.87 -7.00 -1.63
C TYR A 24 -26.85 -6.28 -2.53
N ALA A 25 -27.26 -5.76 -3.69
CA ALA A 25 -26.38 -5.04 -4.61
C ALA A 25 -25.56 -3.92 -3.95
N LYS A 26 -26.11 -3.34 -2.87
CA LYS A 26 -25.41 -2.39 -2.01
C LYS A 26 -25.41 -2.87 -0.57
N LEU A 27 -24.47 -3.75 -0.24
CA LEU A 27 -24.09 -4.02 1.15
C LEU A 27 -23.32 -2.82 1.69
N SER A 28 -23.72 -2.28 2.85
CA SER A 28 -23.16 -1.07 3.48
C SER A 28 -21.63 -0.99 3.39
N GLY A 29 -21.13 -0.19 2.43
CA GLY A 29 -19.69 0.04 2.19
C GLY A 29 -18.90 -1.15 1.63
N LYS A 30 -19.54 -2.25 1.22
CA LYS A 30 -18.86 -3.45 0.70
C LYS A 30 -19.33 -3.77 -0.72
N PRO A 31 -18.42 -3.83 -1.72
CA PRO A 31 -18.79 -4.20 -3.08
C PRO A 31 -19.23 -5.66 -3.13
N VAL A 32 -20.20 -5.97 -3.99
CA VAL A 32 -20.69 -7.32 -4.27
C VAL A 32 -20.36 -7.66 -5.72
N LEU A 33 -19.69 -8.78 -5.93
CA LEU A 33 -19.36 -9.33 -7.25
C LEU A 33 -19.99 -10.71 -7.38
N ALA A 34 -20.28 -11.13 -8.60
CA ALA A 34 -20.88 -12.43 -8.90
C ALA A 34 -20.07 -13.20 -9.95
N SER A 35 -19.88 -14.49 -9.75
CA SER A 35 -19.40 -15.42 -10.77
C SER A 35 -20.53 -16.36 -11.14
N TRP A 36 -21.16 -16.17 -12.30
CA TRP A 36 -22.27 -17.00 -12.78
C TRP A 36 -21.73 -17.88 -13.90
N MET A 37 -21.31 -19.11 -13.58
CA MET A 37 -20.66 -20.01 -14.53
C MET A 37 -21.63 -21.10 -14.95
N GLY A 38 -22.17 -21.03 -16.17
CA GLY A 38 -23.12 -22.05 -16.67
C GLY A 38 -23.60 -21.85 -18.09
N GLY A 39 -22.87 -21.09 -18.91
CA GLY A 39 -23.24 -20.83 -20.31
C GLY A 39 -24.62 -20.20 -20.47
N SER A 40 -25.49 -20.80 -21.30
CA SER A 40 -26.82 -20.25 -21.59
C SER A 40 -27.78 -20.25 -20.39
N GLU A 41 -27.60 -21.16 -19.44
CA GLU A 41 -28.51 -21.33 -18.29
C GLU A 41 -28.44 -20.16 -17.29
N VAL A 42 -27.30 -19.45 -17.29
CA VAL A 42 -27.03 -18.37 -16.33
C VAL A 42 -27.33 -16.98 -16.89
N VAL A 43 -27.51 -16.83 -18.21
CA VAL A 43 -27.63 -15.53 -18.90
C VAL A 43 -28.75 -14.65 -18.33
N ALA A 44 -29.90 -15.24 -18.00
CA ALA A 44 -31.00 -14.49 -17.41
C ALA A 44 -30.63 -13.96 -16.01
N GLY A 45 -29.96 -14.78 -15.20
CA GLY A 45 -29.43 -14.39 -13.90
C GLY A 45 -28.34 -13.32 -14.02
N GLU A 46 -27.44 -13.45 -15.00
CA GLU A 46 -26.40 -12.43 -15.25
C GLU A 46 -27.01 -11.07 -15.58
N ARG A 47 -28.02 -11.03 -16.46
CA ARG A 47 -28.71 -9.78 -16.80
C ARG A 47 -29.36 -9.16 -15.56
N ILE A 48 -30.06 -9.97 -14.77
CA ILE A 48 -30.70 -9.53 -13.52
C ILE A 48 -29.70 -8.88 -12.56
N LEU A 49 -28.53 -9.49 -12.40
CA LEU A 49 -27.48 -8.98 -11.51
C LEU A 49 -26.86 -7.69 -12.04
N ASN A 50 -26.53 -7.65 -13.33
CA ASN A 50 -25.95 -6.46 -13.95
C ASN A 50 -26.93 -5.26 -13.92
N ASP A 51 -28.22 -5.50 -14.17
CA ASP A 51 -29.27 -4.48 -14.07
C ASP A 51 -29.41 -3.93 -12.64
N ALA A 52 -29.12 -4.74 -11.62
CA ALA A 52 -29.07 -4.33 -10.22
C ALA A 52 -27.74 -3.68 -9.80
N GLY A 53 -26.75 -3.61 -10.70
CA GLY A 53 -25.44 -3.04 -10.44
C GLY A 53 -24.44 -4.02 -9.81
N ILE A 54 -24.70 -5.32 -9.86
CA ILE A 54 -23.77 -6.38 -9.43
C ILE A 54 -23.01 -6.89 -10.68
N PRO A 55 -21.70 -6.63 -10.80
CA PRO A 55 -20.92 -7.12 -11.94
C PRO A 55 -20.78 -8.64 -11.91
N THR A 56 -21.00 -9.28 -13.06
CA THR A 56 -20.93 -10.73 -13.24
C THR A 56 -19.72 -11.16 -14.05
N PHE A 57 -19.17 -12.33 -13.72
CA PHE A 57 -18.04 -12.95 -14.42
C PHE A 57 -18.36 -14.41 -14.74
N GLY A 58 -18.04 -14.85 -15.94
CA GLY A 58 -18.30 -16.25 -16.36
C GLY A 58 -17.39 -17.28 -15.68
N TYR A 59 -16.28 -16.85 -15.06
CA TYR A 59 -15.32 -17.73 -14.41
C TYR A 59 -14.88 -17.21 -13.04
N PRO A 60 -14.77 -18.10 -12.03
CA PRO A 60 -14.50 -17.71 -10.65
C PRO A 60 -13.07 -17.19 -10.43
N ASP A 61 -12.09 -17.68 -11.19
CA ASP A 61 -10.70 -17.20 -11.13
C ASP A 61 -10.59 -15.73 -11.58
N THR A 62 -11.33 -15.37 -12.63
CA THR A 62 -11.40 -13.99 -13.12
C THR A 62 -12.08 -13.09 -12.09
N ALA A 63 -13.20 -13.55 -11.51
CA ALA A 63 -13.90 -12.82 -10.45
C ALA A 63 -13.00 -12.59 -9.22
N ALA A 64 -12.29 -13.63 -8.77
CA ALA A 64 -11.38 -13.54 -7.63
C ALA A 64 -10.19 -12.61 -7.91
N ARG A 65 -9.64 -12.61 -9.14
CA ARG A 65 -8.57 -11.70 -9.55
C ARG A 65 -9.03 -10.25 -9.49
N ILE A 66 -10.21 -9.94 -10.03
CA ILE A 66 -10.79 -8.59 -9.97
C ILE A 66 -11.06 -8.17 -8.52
N PHE A 67 -11.62 -9.07 -7.71
CA PHE A 67 -11.87 -8.83 -6.29
C PHE A 67 -10.58 -8.44 -5.54
N ASN A 68 -9.48 -9.15 -5.80
CA ASN A 68 -8.16 -8.83 -5.24
C ASN A 68 -7.64 -7.48 -5.74
N TYR A 69 -7.79 -7.16 -7.03
CA TYR A 69 -7.40 -5.85 -7.55
C TYR A 69 -8.17 -4.70 -6.92
N MET A 70 -9.47 -4.85 -6.67
CA MET A 70 -10.25 -3.84 -5.94
C MET A 70 -9.73 -3.65 -4.51
N TRP A 71 -9.39 -4.74 -3.81
CA TRP A 71 -8.77 -4.65 -2.49
C TRP A 71 -7.42 -3.93 -2.55
N ARG A 72 -6.51 -4.35 -3.44
CA ARG A 72 -5.19 -3.72 -3.61
C ARG A 72 -5.30 -2.23 -3.93
N TYR A 73 -6.22 -1.86 -4.81
CA TYR A 73 -6.48 -0.47 -5.14
C TYR A 73 -6.91 0.32 -3.89
N SER A 74 -7.87 -0.19 -3.12
CA SER A 74 -8.33 0.48 -1.89
C SER A 74 -7.22 0.60 -0.85
N TYR A 75 -6.39 -0.44 -0.70
CA TYR A 75 -5.25 -0.45 0.21
C TYR A 75 -4.19 0.58 -0.22
N ASN A 76 -3.82 0.58 -1.50
CA ASN A 76 -2.85 1.53 -2.03
C ASN A 76 -3.36 2.97 -1.93
N LEU A 77 -4.64 3.20 -2.19
CA LEU A 77 -5.23 4.52 -2.07
C LEU A 77 -5.20 5.01 -0.61
N ALA A 78 -5.51 4.14 0.36
CA ALA A 78 -5.34 4.46 1.77
C ALA A 78 -3.88 4.79 2.11
N GLY A 79 -2.93 4.00 1.61
CA GLY A 79 -1.49 4.24 1.80
C GLY A 79 -0.96 5.52 1.13
N LEU A 80 -1.61 6.03 0.07
CA LEU A 80 -1.27 7.34 -0.51
C LEU A 80 -1.67 8.50 0.42
N TYR A 81 -2.75 8.34 1.18
CA TYR A 81 -3.21 9.34 2.16
C TYR A 81 -2.51 9.22 3.51
N GLU A 82 -1.88 8.07 3.79
CA GLU A 82 -0.83 7.94 4.80
C GLU A 82 0.40 8.70 4.29
N THR A 83 0.31 10.04 4.33
CA THR A 83 1.42 10.92 3.97
C THR A 83 2.59 10.51 4.85
N PRO A 84 3.74 10.06 4.29
CA PRO A 84 4.94 9.99 5.08
C PRO A 84 5.19 11.43 5.53
N THR A 85 5.02 11.70 6.82
CA THR A 85 5.48 12.97 7.38
C THR A 85 6.93 13.10 6.95
N LEU A 86 7.20 14.05 6.04
CA LEU A 86 8.56 14.50 5.80
C LEU A 86 9.08 14.84 7.18
N ALA A 87 10.04 14.05 7.68
CA ALA A 87 10.73 14.41 8.89
C ALA A 87 11.25 15.83 8.65
N GLU A 88 10.88 16.79 9.50
CA GLU A 88 11.42 18.13 9.41
C GLU A 88 12.95 17.97 9.43
N GLU A 89 13.63 18.35 8.35
CA GLU A 89 15.09 18.44 8.39
C GLU A 89 15.42 19.38 9.56
N PRO A 90 16.25 18.96 10.53
CA PRO A 90 16.62 19.83 11.64
C PRO A 90 17.09 21.17 11.09
N THR A 91 16.46 22.26 11.54
CA THR A 91 16.81 23.61 11.07
C THR A 91 18.31 23.86 11.26
N GLY A 92 19.03 24.10 10.15
CA GLY A 92 20.48 24.32 10.15
C GLY A 92 21.35 23.07 9.94
N GLY A 93 20.75 21.87 9.84
CA GLY A 93 21.47 20.61 9.59
C GLY A 93 22.28 20.62 8.30
N ARG A 94 21.71 21.19 7.23
CA ARG A 94 22.36 21.31 5.91
C ARG A 94 23.61 22.19 5.93
N ASP A 95 23.58 23.29 6.67
CA ASP A 95 24.72 24.20 6.78
C ASP A 95 25.83 23.62 7.67
N ALA A 96 25.48 22.88 8.72
CA ALA A 96 26.43 22.13 9.52
C ALA A 96 27.09 21.00 8.71
N ALA A 97 26.30 20.23 7.97
CA ALA A 97 26.78 19.17 7.08
C ALA A 97 27.73 19.72 5.99
N ARG A 98 27.37 20.84 5.37
CA ARG A 98 28.21 21.52 4.36
C ARG A 98 29.56 21.90 4.94
N ARG A 99 29.60 22.52 6.12
CA ARG A 99 30.84 22.92 6.80
C ARG A 99 31.76 21.73 7.07
N LEU A 100 31.22 20.58 7.50
CA LEU A 100 32.01 19.37 7.73
C LEU A 100 32.64 18.82 6.45
N VAL A 101 31.86 18.76 5.37
CA VAL A 101 32.34 18.27 4.06
C VAL A 101 33.39 19.22 3.48
N ASP A 102 33.15 20.53 3.56
CA ASP A 102 34.08 21.53 3.02
C ASP A 102 35.40 21.56 3.82
N ALA A 103 35.36 21.37 5.13
CA ALA A 103 36.55 21.26 5.97
C ALA A 103 37.40 20.03 5.62
N ALA A 104 36.78 18.87 5.39
CA ALA A 104 37.51 17.66 4.98
C ALA A 104 38.13 17.83 3.58
N ARG A 105 37.39 18.42 2.64
CA ARG A 105 37.89 18.72 1.29
C ARG A 105 39.03 19.72 1.28
N ALA A 106 38.96 20.76 2.11
CA ALA A 106 40.04 21.74 2.27
C ALA A 106 41.34 21.11 2.78
N GLN A 107 41.23 19.99 3.51
CA GLN A 107 42.37 19.18 3.96
C GLN A 107 42.80 18.11 2.94
N GLY A 108 42.24 18.12 1.72
CA GLY A 108 42.53 17.13 0.68
C GLY A 108 41.99 15.73 0.98
N ARG A 109 41.12 15.59 1.99
CA ARG A 109 40.55 14.29 2.39
C ARG A 109 39.31 13.98 1.58
N THR A 110 39.20 12.72 1.19
CA THR A 110 37.99 12.14 0.57
C THR A 110 37.13 11.35 1.57
N LEU A 111 37.65 11.16 2.79
CA LEU A 111 37.03 10.40 3.87
C LEU A 111 36.89 11.30 5.12
N LEU A 112 35.71 11.24 5.72
CA LEU A 112 35.46 11.81 7.04
C LEU A 112 35.99 10.85 8.11
N THR A 113 36.43 11.40 9.24
CA THR A 113 36.71 10.62 10.45
C THR A 113 35.42 10.08 11.04
N GLU A 114 35.52 9.10 11.93
CA GLU A 114 34.37 8.55 12.68
C GLU A 114 33.59 9.66 13.42
N HIS A 115 34.33 10.60 14.02
CA HIS A 115 33.77 11.76 14.71
C HIS A 115 32.99 12.68 13.76
N GLU A 116 33.59 13.09 12.64
CA GLU A 116 32.94 13.96 11.65
C GLU A 116 31.74 13.29 10.99
N SER A 117 31.82 11.98 10.73
CA SER A 117 30.74 11.18 10.15
C SER A 117 29.53 11.13 11.09
N LYS A 118 29.77 10.97 12.40
CA LYS A 118 28.70 11.00 13.41
C LYS A 118 28.10 12.40 13.59
N GLN A 119 28.92 13.45 13.54
CA GLN A 119 28.42 14.82 13.54
C GLN A 119 27.54 15.13 12.31
N LEU A 120 27.90 14.60 11.14
CA LEU A 120 27.10 14.71 9.92
C LEU A 120 25.74 14.03 10.08
N LEU A 121 25.71 12.80 10.60
CA LEU A 121 24.47 12.06 10.85
C LEU A 121 23.57 12.77 11.88
N ALA A 122 24.17 13.25 12.98
CA ALA A 122 23.46 14.01 14.00
C ALA A 122 22.86 15.32 13.46
N ALA A 123 23.53 15.98 12.50
CA ALA A 123 23.00 17.18 11.84
C ALA A 123 21.70 16.92 11.06
N TYR A 124 21.47 15.68 10.62
CA TYR A 124 20.22 15.25 9.98
C TYR A 124 19.26 14.54 10.96
N GLY A 125 19.51 14.62 12.27
CA GLY A 125 18.65 14.02 13.29
C GLY A 125 18.75 12.50 13.37
N ILE A 126 19.77 11.89 12.74
CA ILE A 126 20.03 10.46 12.84
C ILE A 126 20.73 10.19 14.18
N PRO A 127 20.17 9.36 15.08
CA PRO A 127 20.79 9.08 16.37
C PRO A 127 22.16 8.40 16.21
N THR A 128 23.18 8.95 16.86
CA THR A 128 24.54 8.39 16.90
C THR A 128 25.03 8.31 18.34
N VAL A 129 25.93 7.37 18.63
CA VAL A 129 26.65 7.32 19.91
C VAL A 129 27.51 8.57 20.08
N GLU A 130 27.40 9.25 21.22
CA GLU A 130 28.22 10.42 21.53
C GLU A 130 29.70 10.07 21.39
N THR A 131 30.39 10.77 20.49
CA THR A 131 31.79 10.52 20.18
C THR A 131 32.54 11.82 20.43
N ARG A 132 33.57 11.77 21.27
CA ARG A 132 34.44 12.90 21.58
C ARG A 132 35.85 12.59 21.13
N LEU A 133 36.55 13.59 20.60
CA LEU A 133 37.95 13.44 20.24
C LEU A 133 38.80 13.60 21.49
N ALA A 134 39.54 12.56 21.89
CA ALA A 134 40.53 12.65 22.95
C ALA A 134 41.77 13.41 22.44
N THR A 135 42.11 14.53 23.06
CA THR A 135 43.31 15.32 22.73
C THR A 135 44.45 15.14 23.74
N THR A 136 44.21 14.41 24.83
CA THR A 136 45.16 14.11 25.91
C THR A 136 44.97 12.68 26.39
N GLU A 137 46.00 12.10 27.02
CA GLU A 137 45.99 10.72 27.53
C GLU A 137 44.91 10.50 28.59
N GLU A 138 44.62 11.50 29.42
CA GLU A 138 43.54 11.48 30.43
C GLU A 138 42.13 11.62 29.84
N GLY A 139 42.00 11.91 28.55
CA GLY A 139 40.71 12.15 27.86
C GLY A 139 40.26 11.03 26.93
N ALA A 140 41.00 9.91 26.87
CA ALA A 140 40.67 8.70 26.10
C ALA A 140 39.82 7.71 26.92
#